data_AF-A0A2L0HX63-F1
#
_entry.id   AF-A0A2L0HX63-F1
#
_cell.length_a   1.000
_cell.length_b   1.000
_cell.length_c   1.000
_cell.angle_alpha   90.00
_cell.angle_beta   90.00
_cell.angle_gamma   90.00
#
_symmetry.space_group_name_H-M   'P 1'
#
loop_
_entity.id
_entity.type
_entity.pdbx_description
1 polymer ?
#
loop_
_entity_poly.entity_id
_entity_poly.type
_entity_poly.pdbx_seq_one_letter_code
_entity_poly.pdbx_strand_id
1 'polypeptide(L)'
;MTNTALNPSEQDLVVLNRNDVSDANYSITVASDRPDYPVFKSSTGIFHTYSENNSKWVECKSINDKTSGLKAVAVETIKVKGFEDLIDGKAALAAALAGEKVQISLEPWDEIRWTDFIPDTDDTSTKLFFTGFYDERKVFFRIKPKTITINGIEVPAPFSHRPEVGQVILYLDDSEPQGFTGEKYSGLHDADFNYGWWGSEEKIKMVVDALRKVFEVQS
;
A
#
# COMPACT_ATOMS: atom_id res chain seq x y z
N MET A 1 10.09 19.34 -31.64
CA MET A 1 10.65 18.80 -30.38
C MET A 1 9.77 19.29 -29.25
N THR A 2 8.79 18.50 -28.84
CA THR A 2 7.92 18.83 -27.70
C THR A 2 8.68 18.54 -26.43
N ASN A 3 8.93 19.59 -25.65
CA ASN A 3 9.56 19.52 -24.34
C ASN A 3 8.54 18.89 -23.39
N THR A 4 8.66 17.60 -23.12
CA THR A 4 7.80 16.90 -22.17
C THR A 4 8.21 17.37 -20.78
N ALA A 5 7.50 18.37 -20.24
CA ALA A 5 7.63 18.70 -18.82
C ALA A 5 7.28 17.43 -18.03
N LEU A 6 8.23 16.92 -17.25
CA LEU A 6 7.97 15.84 -16.32
C LEU A 6 6.99 16.37 -15.28
N ASN A 7 5.76 15.87 -15.30
CA ASN A 7 4.74 16.26 -14.33
C ASN A 7 5.10 15.65 -12.96
N PRO A 8 4.90 16.38 -11.85
CA PRO A 8 5.06 15.84 -10.50
C PRO A 8 4.16 14.61 -10.31
N SER A 9 4.63 13.65 -9.52
CA SER A 9 3.78 12.52 -9.08
C SER A 9 2.65 13.02 -8.17
N GLU A 10 1.59 12.22 -8.02
CA GLU A 10 0.49 12.54 -7.09
C GLU A 10 1.01 12.73 -5.66
N GLN A 11 2.03 11.96 -5.27
CA GLN A 11 2.69 12.10 -3.97
C GLN A 11 3.42 13.44 -3.82
N ASP A 12 4.07 13.93 -4.88
CA ASP A 12 4.71 15.26 -4.86
C ASP A 12 3.67 16.36 -4.68
N LEU A 13 2.53 16.25 -5.36
CA LEU A 13 1.43 17.22 -5.24
C LEU A 13 0.85 17.25 -3.83
N VAL A 14 0.69 16.09 -3.19
CA VAL A 14 0.23 16.00 -1.80
C VAL A 14 1.20 16.73 -0.86
N VAL A 15 2.51 16.48 -0.97
CA VAL A 15 3.53 17.15 -0.14
C VAL A 15 3.53 18.67 -0.35
N LEU A 16 3.53 19.11 -1.61
CA LEU A 16 3.57 20.54 -1.95
C LEU A 16 2.28 21.28 -1.54
N ASN A 17 1.14 20.60 -1.49
CA ASN A 17 -0.13 21.19 -1.04
C ASN A 17 -0.30 21.16 0.48
N ARG A 18 0.15 20.08 1.15
CA ARG A 18 0.07 19.93 2.60
C ARG A 18 0.91 20.99 3.33
N ASN A 19 2.02 21.42 2.73
CA ASN A 19 2.89 22.47 3.26
C ASN A 19 3.36 22.20 4.70
N ASP A 20 3.60 20.94 5.01
CA ASP A 20 4.18 20.50 6.27
C ASP A 20 5.70 20.34 6.12
N VAL A 21 6.45 20.93 7.03
CA VAL A 21 7.92 20.88 7.04
C VAL A 21 8.45 19.47 7.35
N SER A 22 7.65 18.64 8.03
CA SER A 22 7.97 17.24 8.33
C SER A 22 8.05 16.35 7.08
N ASP A 23 7.56 16.85 5.94
CA ASP A 23 7.64 16.15 4.65
C ASP A 23 9.00 16.26 3.96
N ALA A 24 9.97 16.95 4.57
CA ALA A 24 11.31 17.07 4.05
C ALA A 24 11.96 15.69 3.88
N ASN A 25 12.37 15.36 2.65
CA ASN A 25 13.12 14.13 2.33
C ASN A 25 14.63 14.38 2.18
N TYR A 26 15.05 15.63 2.30
CA TYR A 26 16.44 16.07 2.39
C TYR A 26 16.59 17.16 3.45
N SER A 27 17.82 17.36 3.89
CA SER A 27 18.23 18.52 4.68
C SER A 27 19.51 19.11 4.08
N ILE A 28 19.75 20.41 4.29
CA ILE A 28 20.97 21.08 3.84
C ILE A 28 21.64 21.85 4.97
N THR A 29 22.90 21.51 5.24
CA THR A 29 23.76 22.27 6.15
C THR A 29 24.39 23.45 5.40
N VAL A 30 23.99 24.69 5.73
CA VAL A 30 24.55 25.90 5.12
C VAL A 30 25.69 26.49 5.96
N ALA A 31 25.61 26.34 7.29
CA ALA A 31 26.65 26.75 8.23
C ALA A 31 26.65 25.81 9.44
N SER A 32 27.82 25.52 10.00
CA SER A 32 27.98 24.55 11.10
C SER A 32 27.38 25.00 12.44
N ASP A 33 27.09 26.29 12.58
CA ASP A 33 26.52 26.92 13.77
C ASP A 33 24.98 27.04 13.72
N ARG A 34 24.34 26.52 12.66
CA ARG A 34 22.89 26.59 12.45
C ARG A 34 22.30 25.20 12.23
N PRO A 35 21.01 25.01 12.58
CA PRO A 35 20.31 23.78 12.24
C PRO A 35 20.25 23.60 10.72
N ASP A 36 20.22 22.33 10.29
CA ASP A 36 20.06 22.00 8.87
C ASP A 36 18.69 22.48 8.37
N TYR A 37 18.66 23.02 7.15
CA TYR A 37 17.42 23.50 6.55
C TYR A 37 16.65 22.35 5.88
N PRO A 38 15.32 22.28 6.05
CA PRO A 38 14.50 21.25 5.43
C PRO A 38 14.39 21.46 3.91
N VAL A 39 14.54 20.38 3.15
CA VAL A 39 14.48 20.37 1.68
C VAL A 39 13.59 19.21 1.24
N PHE A 40 12.73 19.47 0.27
CA PHE A 40 11.96 18.44 -0.43
C PHE A 40 12.45 18.31 -1.87
N LYS A 41 12.85 17.11 -2.29
CA LYS A 41 13.16 16.77 -3.68
C LYS A 41 11.99 15.97 -4.24
N SER A 42 11.33 16.50 -5.28
CA SER A 42 10.24 15.80 -5.96
C SER A 42 10.73 14.56 -6.73
N SER A 43 9.81 13.69 -7.13
CA SER A 43 10.11 12.56 -8.02
C SER A 43 10.70 12.97 -9.37
N THR A 44 10.40 14.20 -9.82
CA THR A 44 10.95 14.79 -11.05
C THR A 44 12.34 15.42 -10.86
N GLY A 45 12.88 15.37 -9.64
CA GLY A 45 14.20 15.88 -9.29
C GLY A 45 14.26 17.38 -9.01
N ILE A 46 13.10 18.04 -8.89
CA ILE A 46 13.01 19.46 -8.54
C ILE A 46 13.13 19.62 -7.03
N PHE A 47 13.96 20.57 -6.59
CA PHE A 47 14.15 20.86 -5.18
C PHE A 47 13.23 21.98 -4.72
N HIS A 48 12.71 21.85 -3.51
CA HIS A 48 11.88 22.83 -2.83
C HIS A 48 12.45 23.08 -1.44
N THR A 49 12.49 24.35 -1.03
CA THR A 49 12.87 24.77 0.32
C THR A 49 11.64 25.30 1.05
N TYR A 50 11.56 25.04 2.34
CA TYR A 50 10.43 25.52 3.14
C TYR A 50 10.60 27.01 3.47
N SER A 51 9.62 27.83 3.10
CA SER A 51 9.57 29.25 3.45
C SER A 51 8.83 29.42 4.77
N GLU A 52 9.56 29.61 5.87
CA GLU A 52 8.96 29.84 7.20
C GLU A 52 8.01 31.04 7.22
N ASN A 53 8.33 32.12 6.49
CA ASN A 53 7.50 33.32 6.44
C ASN A 53 6.11 33.08 5.82
N ASN A 54 6.00 32.09 4.94
CA ASN A 54 4.77 31.81 4.19
C ASN A 54 4.22 30.41 4.49
N SER A 55 4.84 29.69 5.43
CA SER A 55 4.58 28.29 5.77
C SER A 55 4.32 27.42 4.54
N LYS A 56 5.20 27.49 3.53
CA LYS A 56 4.99 26.79 2.25
C LYS A 56 6.27 26.32 1.58
N TRP A 57 6.14 25.26 0.78
CA TRP A 57 7.21 24.82 -0.09
C TRP A 57 7.39 25.77 -1.28
N VAL A 58 8.64 26.17 -1.54
CA VAL A 58 9.00 27.04 -2.66
C VAL A 58 10.08 26.35 -3.49
N GLU A 59 9.87 26.26 -4.80
CA GLU A 59 10.86 25.72 -5.73
C GLU A 59 12.19 26.48 -5.60
N CYS A 60 13.28 25.72 -5.47
CA CYS A 60 14.63 26.24 -5.31
C CYS A 60 15.52 25.73 -6.46
N LYS A 61 15.86 26.63 -7.38
CA LYS A 61 16.71 26.33 -8.55
C LYS A 61 18.21 26.31 -8.26
N SER A 62 18.60 26.71 -7.05
CA SER A 62 20.01 26.82 -6.64
C SER A 62 20.56 25.54 -6.04
N ILE A 63 19.69 24.60 -5.65
CA ILE A 63 20.07 23.29 -5.07
C ILE A 63 20.04 22.23 -6.17
N ASN A 64 21.04 21.35 -6.16
CA ASN A 64 21.11 20.16 -7.01
C ASN A 64 21.78 19.01 -6.25
N ASP A 65 21.85 17.83 -6.87
CA ASP A 65 22.42 16.62 -6.27
C ASP A 65 23.89 16.72 -5.84
N LYS A 66 24.63 17.73 -6.29
CA LYS A 66 26.03 17.98 -5.94
C LYS A 66 26.20 19.12 -4.92
N THR A 67 25.10 19.71 -4.46
CA THR A 67 25.15 20.80 -3.48
C THR A 67 25.80 20.30 -2.19
N SER A 68 26.86 20.98 -1.76
CA SER A 68 27.59 20.65 -0.53
C SER A 68 26.69 20.79 0.69
N GLY A 69 26.75 19.82 1.61
CA GLY A 69 25.95 19.81 2.83
C GLY A 69 24.53 19.25 2.67
N LEU A 70 24.10 18.91 1.46
CA LEU A 70 22.82 18.24 1.20
C LEU A 70 22.90 16.77 1.66
N LYS A 71 21.92 16.33 2.45
CA LYS A 71 21.82 14.97 2.99
C LYS A 71 20.39 14.47 2.81
N ALA A 72 20.23 13.21 2.40
CA ALA A 72 18.92 12.59 2.38
C ALA A 72 18.46 12.36 3.82
N VAL A 73 17.21 12.73 4.11
CA VAL A 73 16.54 12.44 5.38
C VAL A 73 15.70 11.19 5.13
N ALA A 74 15.80 10.21 6.04
CA ALA A 74 14.92 9.05 5.97
C ALA A 74 13.49 9.51 6.21
N VAL A 75 12.71 9.67 5.15
CA VAL A 75 11.26 9.81 5.28
C VAL A 75 10.75 8.48 5.77
N GLU A 76 10.13 8.47 6.95
CA GLU A 76 9.33 7.34 7.41
C GLU A 76 8.07 7.29 6.56
N THR A 77 8.20 6.80 5.33
CA THR A 77 7.05 6.35 4.58
C THR A 77 6.39 5.26 5.42
N ILE A 78 5.08 5.37 5.67
CA ILE A 78 4.30 4.27 6.25
C ILE A 78 4.42 3.11 5.27
N LYS A 79 5.39 2.23 5.50
CA LYS A 79 5.51 0.98 4.79
C LYS A 79 4.41 0.10 5.35
N VAL A 80 3.29 0.02 4.66
CA VAL A 80 2.32 -1.06 4.88
C VAL A 80 3.04 -2.36 4.48
N LYS A 81 3.68 -3.01 5.46
CA LYS A 81 4.21 -4.36 5.28
C LYS A 81 3.05 -5.35 5.35
N GLY A 82 2.97 -6.25 4.38
CA GLY A 82 1.93 -7.28 4.30
C GLY A 82 1.22 -7.41 2.95
N PHE A 83 1.44 -6.49 1.99
CA PHE A 83 0.96 -6.68 0.60
C PHE A 83 2.02 -7.28 -0.33
N GLU A 84 3.30 -6.97 -0.12
CA GLU A 84 4.42 -7.40 -0.99
C GLU A 84 5.28 -8.53 -0.44
N ASP A 85 5.12 -8.89 0.83
CA ASP A 85 5.88 -10.00 1.39
C ASP A 85 5.23 -11.30 0.89
N LEU A 86 5.84 -11.88 -0.15
CA LEU A 86 5.76 -13.31 -0.43
C LEU A 86 5.86 -14.02 0.92
N ILE A 87 4.73 -14.48 1.47
CA ILE A 87 4.74 -15.45 2.57
C ILE A 87 5.20 -16.75 1.92
N ASP A 88 6.54 -16.81 1.79
CA ASP A 88 7.43 -17.80 1.20
C ASP A 88 6.74 -18.69 0.17
N GLY A 89 6.86 -18.34 -1.12
CA GLY A 89 6.30 -19.14 -2.22
C GLY A 89 6.72 -20.62 -2.15
N LYS A 90 7.86 -20.95 -1.52
CA LYS A 90 8.28 -22.31 -1.22
C LYS A 90 7.42 -22.98 -0.14
N ALA A 91 7.14 -22.28 0.95
CA ALA A 91 6.26 -22.77 2.01
C ALA A 91 4.80 -22.90 1.52
N ALA A 92 4.33 -21.92 0.74
CA ALA A 92 3.01 -21.98 0.12
C ALA A 92 2.90 -23.16 -0.87
N LEU A 93 3.93 -23.41 -1.69
CA LEU A 93 3.97 -24.57 -2.56
C LEU A 93 4.00 -25.89 -1.78
N ALA A 94 4.78 -25.97 -0.70
CA ALA A 94 4.81 -27.14 0.17
C ALA A 94 3.45 -27.42 0.83
N ALA A 95 2.77 -26.37 1.32
CA ALA A 95 1.44 -26.46 1.88
C ALA A 95 0.42 -26.95 0.83
N ALA A 96 0.48 -26.43 -0.40
CA ALA A 96 -0.36 -26.89 -1.51
C ALA A 96 -0.11 -28.38 -1.85
N LEU A 97 1.15 -28.83 -1.84
CA LEU A 97 1.49 -30.25 -2.05
C LEU A 97 1.02 -31.15 -0.89
N ALA A 98 0.83 -30.58 0.30
CA ALA A 98 0.30 -31.27 1.47
C ALA A 98 -1.25 -31.28 1.54
N GLY A 99 -1.93 -30.72 0.55
CA GLY A 99 -3.40 -30.61 0.51
C GLY A 99 -3.97 -29.38 1.23
N GLU A 100 -3.11 -28.48 1.72
CA GLU A 100 -3.57 -27.28 2.41
C GLU A 100 -4.08 -26.21 1.44
N LYS A 101 -5.03 -25.40 1.93
CA LYS A 101 -5.58 -24.26 1.20
C LYS A 101 -4.55 -23.14 1.08
N VAL A 102 -4.25 -22.74 -0.15
CA VAL A 102 -3.34 -21.61 -0.45
C VAL A 102 -4.00 -20.65 -1.44
N GLN A 103 -3.30 -19.58 -1.84
CA GLN A 103 -3.74 -18.72 -2.93
C GLN A 103 -2.75 -18.76 -4.10
N ILE A 104 -3.29 -18.74 -5.32
CA ILE A 104 -2.52 -18.72 -6.56
C ILE A 104 -2.79 -17.46 -7.37
N SER A 105 -1.84 -17.09 -8.22
CA SER A 105 -2.02 -16.03 -9.21
C SER A 105 -1.15 -16.24 -10.45
N LEU A 106 -1.64 -15.82 -11.63
CA LEU A 106 -1.08 -16.13 -12.95
C LEU A 106 -0.68 -14.85 -13.69
N GLU A 107 0.52 -14.82 -14.28
CA GLU A 107 0.91 -13.81 -15.28
C GLU A 107 0.18 -14.00 -16.61
N PRO A 108 -0.01 -12.94 -17.44
CA PRO A 108 0.42 -11.54 -17.27
C PRO A 108 -0.58 -10.65 -16.50
N TRP A 109 -0.07 -9.56 -15.92
CA TRP A 109 -0.76 -8.70 -14.96
C TRP A 109 -1.26 -7.38 -15.56
N ASP A 110 -2.57 -7.14 -15.51
CA ASP A 110 -3.10 -5.76 -15.39
C ASP A 110 -3.58 -5.50 -13.94
N GLU A 111 -3.98 -6.55 -13.20
CA GLU A 111 -4.36 -6.50 -11.79
C GLU A 111 -3.94 -7.79 -11.07
N ILE A 112 -3.26 -7.68 -9.92
CA ILE A 112 -2.90 -8.86 -9.12
C ILE A 112 -4.16 -9.44 -8.47
N ARG A 113 -4.69 -10.54 -9.03
CA ARG A 113 -5.84 -11.27 -8.48
C ARG A 113 -5.40 -12.59 -7.86
N TRP A 114 -5.60 -12.72 -6.56
CA TRP A 114 -5.33 -13.95 -5.81
C TRP A 114 -6.60 -14.77 -5.68
N THR A 115 -6.55 -16.03 -6.12
CA THR A 115 -7.67 -16.98 -6.02
C THR A 115 -7.31 -18.07 -5.03
N ASP A 116 -8.28 -18.46 -4.20
CA ASP A 116 -8.12 -19.59 -3.30
C ASP A 116 -7.95 -20.89 -4.12
N PHE A 117 -6.96 -21.70 -3.77
CA PHE A 117 -6.65 -22.99 -4.37
C PHE A 117 -6.73 -24.07 -3.28
N ILE A 118 -7.63 -25.03 -3.47
CA ILE A 118 -7.85 -26.15 -2.56
C ILE A 118 -7.52 -27.44 -3.32
N PRO A 119 -6.31 -27.99 -3.14
CA PRO A 119 -5.81 -29.12 -3.94
C PRO A 119 -6.74 -30.34 -3.97
N ASP A 120 -7.46 -30.59 -2.88
CA ASP A 120 -8.28 -31.79 -2.68
C ASP A 120 -9.71 -31.68 -3.22
N THR A 121 -10.21 -30.46 -3.47
CA THR A 121 -11.61 -30.22 -3.85
C THR A 121 -11.80 -29.58 -5.21
N ASP A 122 -10.78 -28.88 -5.73
CA ASP A 122 -10.89 -28.18 -7.00
C ASP A 122 -10.71 -29.16 -8.17
N ASP A 123 -11.61 -29.12 -9.16
CA ASP A 123 -11.50 -29.88 -10.42
C ASP A 123 -10.15 -29.63 -11.13
N THR A 124 -9.58 -28.45 -10.89
CA THR A 124 -8.22 -28.04 -11.24
C THR A 124 -7.22 -28.64 -10.26
N SER A 125 -7.18 -29.96 -10.12
CA SER A 125 -6.22 -30.62 -9.22
C SER A 125 -4.78 -30.16 -9.49
N THR A 126 -3.90 -30.25 -8.48
CA THR A 126 -2.44 -30.05 -8.64
C THR A 126 -1.87 -30.72 -9.89
N LYS A 127 -2.46 -31.85 -10.31
CA LYS A 127 -2.14 -32.53 -11.56
C LYS A 127 -2.33 -31.65 -12.80
N LEU A 128 -3.47 -30.98 -12.96
CA LEU A 128 -3.77 -30.11 -14.10
C LEU A 128 -2.86 -28.87 -14.12
N PHE A 129 -2.53 -28.36 -12.94
CA PHE A 129 -1.61 -27.24 -12.76
C PHE A 129 -0.17 -27.57 -13.19
N PHE A 130 0.36 -28.75 -12.82
CA PHE A 130 1.72 -29.16 -13.21
C PHE A 130 1.83 -29.77 -14.61
N THR A 131 0.72 -30.14 -15.25
CA THR A 131 0.74 -30.79 -16.57
C THR A 131 0.07 -29.99 -17.70
N GLY A 132 -0.57 -28.85 -17.41
CA GLY A 132 -1.59 -28.27 -18.30
C GLY A 132 -1.40 -26.82 -18.79
N PHE A 133 -0.38 -26.10 -18.35
CA PHE A 133 -0.11 -24.78 -18.94
C PHE A 133 0.65 -24.96 -20.26
N TYR A 134 -0.03 -24.69 -21.37
CA TYR A 134 0.54 -24.71 -22.73
C TYR A 134 1.29 -23.41 -23.09
N ASP A 135 1.40 -22.47 -22.16
CA ASP A 135 2.13 -21.21 -22.32
C ASP A 135 3.05 -20.93 -21.12
N GLU A 136 4.01 -20.03 -21.34
CA GLU A 136 5.07 -19.65 -20.39
C GLU A 136 4.56 -18.74 -19.26
N ARG A 137 3.38 -19.05 -18.70
CA ARG A 137 2.83 -18.28 -17.58
C ARG A 137 3.59 -18.60 -16.30
N LYS A 138 4.06 -17.55 -15.62
CA LYS A 138 4.54 -17.70 -14.25
C LYS A 138 3.36 -17.86 -13.33
N VAL A 139 3.51 -18.77 -12.38
CA VAL A 139 2.52 -18.97 -11.33
C VAL A 139 3.13 -18.69 -9.97
N PHE A 140 2.38 -17.93 -9.18
CA PHE A 140 2.78 -17.50 -7.85
C PHE A 140 1.87 -18.15 -6.82
N PHE A 141 2.48 -18.57 -5.72
CA PHE A 141 1.79 -19.12 -4.55
C PHE A 141 2.01 -18.20 -3.36
N ARG A 142 0.97 -18.05 -2.54
CA ARG A 142 1.10 -17.48 -1.20
C ARG A 142 0.17 -18.16 -0.21
N ILE A 143 0.55 -18.12 1.06
CA ILE A 143 -0.40 -18.35 2.16
C ILE A 143 -1.20 -17.06 2.36
N LYS A 144 -2.52 -17.17 2.50
CA LYS A 144 -3.39 -16.02 2.75
C LYS A 144 -2.94 -15.29 4.03
N PRO A 145 -2.55 -14.01 3.96
CA PRO A 145 -2.18 -13.26 5.15
C PRO A 145 -3.35 -13.24 6.14
N LYS A 146 -3.09 -13.56 7.42
CA LYS A 146 -4.09 -13.49 8.49
C LYS A 146 -4.19 -12.08 9.07
N THR A 147 -3.08 -11.35 9.04
CA THR A 147 -2.91 -10.00 9.59
C THR A 147 -2.09 -9.14 8.62
N ILE A 148 -2.24 -7.83 8.73
CA ILE A 148 -1.41 -6.79 8.11
C ILE A 148 -0.90 -5.85 9.19
N THR A 149 0.19 -5.13 8.92
CA THR A 149 0.72 -4.14 9.87
C THR A 149 0.41 -2.72 9.41
N ILE A 150 -0.31 -1.95 10.24
CA ILE A 150 -0.57 -0.52 10.06
C ILE A 150 0.22 0.24 11.13
N ASN A 151 1.27 0.96 10.72
CA ASN A 151 2.16 1.72 11.62
C ASN A 151 2.66 0.94 12.85
N GLY A 152 3.11 -0.30 12.64
CA GLY A 152 3.57 -1.19 13.71
C GLY A 152 2.46 -1.90 14.51
N ILE A 153 1.19 -1.63 14.21
CA ILE A 153 0.04 -2.31 14.83
C ILE A 153 -0.42 -3.44 13.91
N GLU A 154 -0.40 -4.68 14.40
CA GLU A 154 -0.98 -5.82 13.68
C GLU A 154 -2.51 -5.77 13.74
N VAL A 155 -3.16 -5.80 12.58
CA VAL A 155 -4.62 -5.83 12.42
C VAL A 155 -5.03 -6.94 11.45
N PRO A 156 -6.29 -7.40 11.49
CA PRO A 156 -6.77 -8.44 10.57
C PRO A 156 -6.65 -8.00 9.10
N ALA A 157 -6.12 -8.88 8.25
CA ALA A 157 -6.03 -8.62 6.82
C ALA A 157 -7.44 -8.59 6.19
N PRO A 158 -7.70 -7.66 5.24
CA PRO A 158 -8.95 -7.66 4.50
C PRO A 158 -9.04 -8.86 3.56
N PHE A 159 -10.27 -9.20 3.20
CA PHE A 159 -10.57 -10.10 2.10
C PHE A 159 -10.52 -9.33 0.77
N SER A 160 -9.63 -9.74 -0.13
CA SER A 160 -9.47 -9.13 -1.47
C SER A 160 -10.28 -9.83 -2.58
N HIS A 161 -11.05 -10.86 -2.25
CA HIS A 161 -11.89 -11.59 -3.21
C HIS A 161 -13.31 -11.05 -3.19
N ARG A 162 -14.06 -11.28 -4.27
CA ARG A 162 -15.48 -10.93 -4.32
C ARG A 162 -16.24 -11.71 -3.24
N PRO A 163 -17.09 -11.05 -2.42
CA PRO A 163 -17.92 -11.74 -1.44
C PRO A 163 -18.93 -12.67 -2.10
N GLU A 164 -19.42 -13.65 -1.35
CA GLU A 164 -20.53 -14.49 -1.79
C GLU A 164 -21.87 -13.76 -1.66
N VAL A 165 -22.82 -14.04 -2.56
CA VAL A 165 -24.15 -13.43 -2.49
C VAL A 165 -24.82 -13.84 -1.17
N GLY A 166 -25.25 -12.84 -0.42
CA GLY A 166 -25.86 -12.99 0.89
C GLY A 166 -24.88 -12.94 2.06
N GLN A 167 -23.57 -12.79 1.81
CA GLN A 167 -22.58 -12.59 2.85
C GLN A 167 -22.67 -11.18 3.43
N VAL A 168 -22.55 -11.06 4.75
CA VAL A 168 -22.38 -9.75 5.41
C VAL A 168 -20.94 -9.32 5.21
N ILE A 169 -20.77 -8.12 4.68
CA ILE A 169 -19.50 -7.51 4.37
C ILE A 169 -19.38 -6.18 5.11
N LEU A 170 -18.18 -5.90 5.60
CA LEU A 170 -17.85 -4.64 6.26
C LEU A 170 -16.65 -4.03 5.54
N TYR A 171 -16.69 -2.74 5.26
CA TYR A 171 -15.62 -2.04 4.55
C TYR A 171 -15.45 -0.62 5.10
N LEU A 172 -14.26 -0.07 4.90
CA LEU A 172 -13.94 1.29 5.36
C LEU A 172 -14.79 2.29 4.56
N ASP A 173 -15.41 3.21 5.27
CA ASP A 173 -16.32 4.20 4.72
C ASP A 173 -16.07 5.53 5.43
N ASP A 174 -15.66 6.53 4.66
CA ASP A 174 -15.36 7.87 5.15
C ASP A 174 -16.61 8.74 5.31
N SER A 175 -17.76 8.29 4.80
CA SER A 175 -19.06 8.93 5.02
C SER A 175 -19.69 8.58 6.38
N GLU A 176 -19.24 7.47 7.00
CA GLU A 176 -19.73 7.03 8.30
C GLU A 176 -18.84 7.52 9.46
N PRO A 177 -19.39 8.17 10.50
CA PRO A 177 -18.60 8.69 11.63
C PRO A 177 -17.77 7.63 12.37
N GLN A 178 -18.22 6.37 12.33
CA GLN A 178 -17.50 5.25 12.93
C GLN A 178 -16.33 4.74 12.08
N GLY A 179 -16.15 5.24 10.85
CA GLY A 179 -15.07 4.93 9.91
C GLY A 179 -15.28 3.67 9.07
N PHE A 180 -16.45 3.04 9.17
CA PHE A 180 -16.81 1.87 8.37
C PHE A 180 -18.32 1.71 8.26
N THR A 181 -18.76 0.97 7.24
CA THR A 181 -20.13 0.53 7.07
C THR A 181 -20.18 -0.96 6.76
N GLY A 182 -21.39 -1.52 6.69
CA GLY A 182 -21.60 -2.90 6.29
C GLY A 182 -22.93 -3.14 5.62
N GLU A 183 -22.92 -4.07 4.67
CA GLU A 183 -24.11 -4.48 3.93
C GLU A 183 -24.14 -5.99 3.69
N LYS A 184 -25.28 -6.48 3.22
CA LYS A 184 -25.40 -7.84 2.73
C LYS A 184 -25.14 -7.84 1.23
N TYR A 185 -24.08 -8.51 0.80
CA TYR A 185 -23.66 -8.49 -0.59
C TYR A 185 -24.74 -9.06 -1.52
N SER A 186 -25.21 -8.25 -2.47
CA SER A 186 -26.30 -8.59 -3.38
C SER A 186 -25.83 -9.14 -4.73
N GLY A 187 -24.53 -9.08 -5.02
CA GLY A 187 -23.95 -9.51 -6.29
C GLY A 187 -24.20 -8.58 -7.49
N LEU A 188 -24.96 -7.49 -7.28
CA LEU A 188 -25.37 -6.54 -8.33
C LEU A 188 -24.49 -5.29 -8.41
N HIS A 189 -23.64 -5.06 -7.41
CA HIS A 189 -22.67 -3.99 -7.42
C HIS A 189 -21.25 -4.56 -7.53
N ASP A 190 -20.50 -4.04 -8.50
CA ASP A 190 -19.06 -3.85 -8.34
C ASP A 190 -18.91 -2.77 -7.26
N ALA A 191 -19.25 -3.14 -6.02
CA ALA A 191 -18.95 -2.30 -4.89
C ALA A 191 -17.42 -2.25 -4.83
N ASP A 192 -16.90 -1.04 -4.97
CA ASP A 192 -15.48 -0.72 -4.98
C ASP A 192 -14.88 -1.02 -3.61
N PHE A 193 -14.70 -2.30 -3.29
CA PHE A 193 -13.94 -2.77 -2.14
C PHE A 193 -12.44 -2.59 -2.42
N ASN A 194 -12.04 -1.36 -2.76
CA ASN A 194 -10.68 -1.02 -3.17
C ASN A 194 -9.65 -1.39 -2.09
N TYR A 195 -10.09 -1.43 -0.83
CA TYR A 195 -9.29 -1.84 0.32
C TYR A 195 -9.64 -3.25 0.85
N GLY A 196 -10.53 -3.96 0.16
CA GLY A 196 -11.13 -5.23 0.56
C GLY A 196 -12.24 -5.09 1.62
N TRP A 197 -12.68 -6.24 2.16
CA TRP A 197 -13.77 -6.30 3.15
C TRP A 197 -13.43 -7.21 4.34
N TRP A 198 -14.13 -7.02 5.45
CA TRP A 198 -14.02 -7.84 6.67
C TRP A 198 -15.34 -8.54 6.96
N GLY A 199 -15.25 -9.76 7.49
CA GLY A 199 -16.41 -10.58 7.80
C GLY A 199 -16.97 -10.40 9.22
N SER A 200 -16.42 -9.49 10.03
CA SER A 200 -16.95 -9.20 11.37
C SER A 200 -16.62 -7.77 11.85
N GLU A 201 -17.51 -7.21 12.68
CA GLU A 201 -17.36 -5.85 13.20
C GLU A 201 -16.13 -5.70 14.08
N GLU A 202 -15.78 -6.72 14.86
CA GLU A 202 -14.62 -6.68 15.74
C GLU A 202 -13.34 -6.50 14.92
N LYS A 203 -13.25 -7.18 13.78
CA LYS A 203 -12.07 -7.12 12.92
C LYS A 203 -11.89 -5.74 12.28
N ILE A 204 -12.97 -5.15 11.76
CA ILE A 204 -12.88 -3.83 11.14
C ILE A 204 -12.69 -2.72 12.18
N LYS A 205 -13.25 -2.84 13.38
CA LYS A 205 -12.97 -1.92 14.50
C LYS A 205 -11.49 -1.88 14.85
N MET A 206 -10.81 -3.02 14.90
CA MET A 206 -9.35 -3.06 15.11
C MET A 206 -8.58 -2.28 14.03
N VAL A 207 -9.02 -2.38 12.77
CA VAL A 207 -8.41 -1.65 11.64
C VAL A 207 -8.65 -0.15 11.77
N VAL A 208 -9.89 0.27 12.04
CA VAL A 208 -10.24 1.67 12.22
C VAL A 208 -9.51 2.28 13.42
N ASP A 209 -9.40 1.57 14.53
CA ASP A 209 -8.67 2.06 15.71
C ASP A 209 -7.17 2.18 15.44
N ALA A 210 -6.58 1.25 14.68
CA ALA A 210 -5.20 1.39 14.22
C ALA A 210 -5.04 2.62 13.32
N LEU A 211 -5.93 2.83 12.36
CA LEU A 211 -5.92 4.02 11.50
C LEU A 211 -6.07 5.32 12.30
N ARG A 212 -7.00 5.37 13.26
CA ARG A 212 -7.17 6.53 14.15
C ARG A 212 -5.87 6.86 14.89
N LYS A 213 -5.18 5.86 15.43
CA LYS A 213 -3.86 6.06 16.08
C LYS A 213 -2.78 6.57 15.12
N VAL A 214 -2.85 6.23 13.84
CA VAL A 214 -1.95 6.79 12.83
C VAL A 214 -2.24 8.27 12.58
N PHE A 215 -3.51 8.65 12.57
CA PHE A 215 -3.95 10.02 12.30
C PHE A 215 -4.06 10.90 13.55
N GLU A 216 -3.96 10.33 14.76
CA GLU A 216 -3.79 11.08 15.99
C GLU A 216 -2.48 11.87 15.89
N VAL A 217 -2.62 13.19 15.75
CA VAL A 217 -1.50 14.13 15.80
C VAL A 217 -0.81 13.93 17.14
N GLN A 218 0.39 13.34 17.12
CA GLN A 218 1.25 13.31 18.30
C GLN A 218 1.64 14.76 18.58
N SER A 219 1.04 15.32 19.63
CA SER A 219 1.27 16.68 20.11
C SER A 219 2.43 16.72 21.09
#